data_AF-A0A3D3X4N0-F1
#
_entry.id   AF-A0A3D3X4N0-F1
#
_cell.length_a   1.000
_cell.length_b   1.000
_cell.length_c   1.000
_cell.angle_alpha   90.00
_cell.angle_beta   90.00
_cell.angle_gamma   90.00
#
_symmetry.space_group_name_H-M   'P 1'
#
loop_
_entity.id
_entity.type
_entity.pdbx_description
1 polymer ?
#
loop_
_entity_poly.entity_id
_entity_poly.type
_entity_poly.pdbx_seq_one_letter_code
_entity_poly.pdbx_strand_id
1 'polypeptide(L)'
;SGSLNRKSTDPSIPNHKHRLVNDIAISKGGAHSGYPVMWINFDPDSTKIAQNPLNSWTLWHEVGHNAAESPFAIDGSGEVVNNLLGLYMQDKHLKKMNRVERSLRIVKDQIEAETGNVWGAVGGGIRLLMFAQIKIWADKKFDINNWYTGSLPSWYDETEGMKGWNLFKLMHRLTRNENDAAIKLKDANKCYGQNLNVNDRFMLCTSYAAQKDFTDFFVNWNPGSQANLVPGETEPIYVGGITETGKSAVKALGLPKPTLDPISIESL
;
A
#
# COMPACT_ATOMS: atom_id res chain seq x y z
N SER A 1 14.58 12.08 -7.69
CA SER A 1 14.33 11.61 -6.30
C SER A 1 14.31 10.08 -6.23
N GLY A 2 13.71 9.40 -7.21
CA GLY A 2 13.53 7.93 -7.21
C GLY A 2 14.81 7.08 -7.30
N SER A 3 15.76 7.43 -8.19
CA SER A 3 16.99 6.63 -8.39
C SER A 3 17.96 6.62 -7.20
N LEU A 4 17.71 7.49 -6.22
CA LEU A 4 18.52 7.62 -5.02
C LEU A 4 17.71 7.34 -3.75
N ASN A 5 16.49 6.81 -3.92
CA ASN A 5 15.57 6.48 -2.83
C ASN A 5 15.41 7.61 -1.80
N ARG A 6 15.46 8.86 -2.26
CA ARG A 6 15.31 10.04 -1.40
C ARG A 6 13.86 10.17 -0.94
N LYS A 7 13.67 10.71 0.26
CA LYS A 7 12.34 11.13 0.72
C LYS A 7 11.81 12.19 -0.24
N SER A 8 10.50 12.24 -0.49
CA SER A 8 9.90 13.30 -1.32
C SER A 8 10.17 14.70 -0.76
N THR A 9 10.35 14.82 0.56
CA THR A 9 10.66 16.06 1.26
C THR A 9 12.15 16.21 1.63
N ASP A 10 13.04 15.48 0.94
CA ASP A 10 14.48 15.54 1.22
C ASP A 10 15.04 16.97 1.05
N PRO A 11 15.89 17.47 1.98
CA PRO A 11 16.44 18.83 1.90
C PRO A 11 17.18 19.15 0.60
N SER A 12 17.74 18.14 -0.09
CA SER A 12 18.42 18.31 -1.38
C SER A 12 17.49 18.62 -2.56
N ILE A 13 16.16 18.51 -2.37
CA ILE A 13 15.14 18.80 -3.39
C ILE A 13 14.11 19.81 -2.84
N PRO A 14 14.50 21.06 -2.58
CA PRO A 14 13.68 22.04 -1.84
C PRO A 14 12.33 22.36 -2.50
N ASN A 15 12.18 22.12 -3.80
CA ASN A 15 10.95 22.34 -4.55
C ASN A 15 9.94 21.19 -4.45
N HIS A 16 10.28 20.05 -3.82
CA HIS A 16 9.39 18.89 -3.67
C HIS A 16 8.60 18.88 -2.34
N LYS A 17 8.56 19.99 -1.61
CA LYS A 17 7.74 20.12 -0.39
C LYS A 17 6.26 20.02 -0.73
N HIS A 18 5.48 19.26 0.04
CA HIS A 18 4.02 19.30 -0.05
C HIS A 18 3.52 20.72 0.26
N ARG A 19 2.66 21.25 -0.60
CA ARG A 19 1.99 22.54 -0.40
C ARG A 19 0.54 22.28 0.00
N LEU A 20 0.06 23.03 0.96
CA LEU A 20 -1.33 23.01 1.38
C LEU A 20 -1.92 24.41 1.29
N VAL A 21 -3.18 24.49 0.92
CA VAL A 21 -3.94 25.75 0.90
C VAL A 21 -5.36 25.50 1.39
N ASN A 22 -5.86 26.40 2.23
CA ASN A 22 -7.28 26.50 2.51
C ASN A 22 -7.85 27.52 1.51
N ASP A 23 -8.83 27.12 0.70
CA ASP A 23 -9.39 27.98 -0.35
C ASP A 23 -10.86 27.64 -0.59
N ILE A 24 -11.73 28.65 -0.54
CA ILE A 24 -13.16 28.51 -0.87
C ILE A 24 -13.36 28.19 -2.35
N ALA A 25 -12.43 28.60 -3.23
CA ALA A 25 -12.46 28.36 -4.66
C ALA A 25 -11.80 27.03 -5.02
N ILE A 26 -12.07 25.99 -4.22
CA ILE A 26 -11.56 24.64 -4.45
C ILE A 26 -12.11 24.07 -5.77
N SER A 27 -11.25 23.38 -6.53
CA SER A 27 -11.62 22.90 -7.86
C SER A 27 -12.66 21.76 -7.85
N LYS A 28 -12.71 20.96 -6.78
CA LYS A 28 -13.62 19.83 -6.62
C LYS A 28 -13.74 19.40 -5.15
N GLY A 29 -14.95 19.08 -4.70
CA GLY A 29 -15.21 18.44 -3.41
C GLY A 29 -14.92 19.34 -2.20
N GLY A 30 -14.72 18.72 -1.02
CA GLY A 30 -14.35 19.43 0.23
C GLY A 30 -12.84 19.44 0.52
N ALA A 31 -12.09 18.54 -0.13
CA ALA A 31 -10.64 18.49 -0.18
C ALA A 31 -10.23 17.78 -1.49
N HIS A 32 -9.05 18.10 -2.02
CA HIS A 32 -8.45 17.32 -3.10
C HIS A 32 -6.91 17.39 -3.09
N SER A 33 -6.31 16.35 -3.64
CA SER A 33 -4.88 16.22 -3.85
C SER A 33 -4.37 17.08 -5.02
N GLY A 34 -3.06 17.25 -5.10
CA GLY A 34 -2.41 18.10 -6.07
C GLY A 34 -1.26 18.90 -5.49
N TYR A 35 -0.83 19.89 -6.26
CA TYR A 35 0.23 20.82 -5.88
C TYR A 35 -0.26 22.27 -6.07
N PRO A 36 -1.01 22.82 -5.09
CA PRO A 36 -1.16 22.36 -3.70
C PRO A 36 -2.28 21.33 -3.46
N VAL A 37 -2.23 20.65 -2.31
CA VAL A 37 -3.39 20.02 -1.69
C VAL A 37 -4.34 21.12 -1.21
N MET A 38 -5.61 21.05 -1.59
CA MET A 38 -6.59 22.11 -1.33
C MET A 38 -7.67 21.64 -0.37
N TRP A 39 -8.19 22.57 0.43
CA TRP A 39 -9.23 22.31 1.43
C TRP A 39 -10.22 23.49 1.51
N ILE A 40 -11.53 23.23 1.58
CA ILE A 40 -12.56 24.28 1.45
C ILE A 40 -12.68 25.24 2.65
N ASN A 41 -12.32 24.78 3.85
CA ASN A 41 -12.37 25.53 5.12
C ASN A 41 -11.31 26.65 5.19
N PHE A 42 -11.49 27.68 4.38
CA PHE A 42 -10.75 28.93 4.47
C PHE A 42 -11.24 29.77 5.65
N ASP A 43 -10.29 30.33 6.38
CA ASP A 43 -10.52 31.27 7.47
C ASP A 43 -9.59 32.47 7.22
N PRO A 44 -10.14 33.65 6.87
CA PRO A 44 -9.34 34.83 6.54
C PRO A 44 -8.51 35.34 7.73
N ASP A 45 -8.90 35.00 8.96
CA ASP A 45 -8.23 35.44 10.19
C ASP A 45 -7.19 34.43 10.68
N SER A 46 -7.04 33.28 10.01
CA SER A 46 -6.11 32.22 10.40
C SER A 46 -4.95 32.05 9.43
N THR A 47 -3.74 31.97 9.99
CA THR A 47 -2.52 31.56 9.26
C THR A 47 -2.23 30.06 9.39
N LYS A 48 -3.12 29.31 10.03
CA LYS A 48 -2.95 27.88 10.32
C LYS A 48 -3.78 27.03 9.37
N ILE A 49 -3.28 25.84 9.11
CA ILE A 49 -4.05 24.77 8.49
C ILE A 49 -5.16 24.36 9.46
N ALA A 50 -6.41 24.28 9.00
CA ALA A 50 -7.57 23.92 9.84
C ALA A 50 -7.65 22.40 10.10
N GLN A 51 -6.50 21.76 10.37
CA GLN A 51 -6.33 20.32 10.57
C GLN A 51 -5.30 20.08 11.66
N ASN A 52 -5.46 19.00 12.44
CA ASN A 52 -4.39 18.51 13.31
C ASN A 52 -3.51 17.54 12.49
N PRO A 53 -2.27 17.91 12.08
CA PRO A 53 -1.50 17.07 11.18
C PRO A 53 -1.15 15.70 11.77
N LEU A 54 -1.05 15.56 13.09
CA LEU A 54 -0.75 14.26 13.71
C LEU A 54 -1.99 13.36 13.84
N ASN A 55 -3.18 13.89 13.57
CA ASN A 55 -4.46 13.17 13.67
C ASN A 55 -5.48 13.68 12.64
N SER A 56 -5.11 13.69 11.36
CA SER A 56 -6.02 14.09 10.28
C SER A 56 -6.03 13.03 9.18
N TRP A 57 -7.11 12.25 9.12
CA TRP A 57 -7.29 11.26 8.06
C TRP A 57 -7.29 11.92 6.68
N THR A 58 -8.10 12.96 6.52
CA THR A 58 -8.28 13.63 5.22
C THR A 58 -7.00 14.28 4.74
N LEU A 59 -6.21 14.92 5.61
CA LEU A 59 -4.90 15.46 5.20
C LEU A 59 -4.00 14.38 4.61
N TRP A 60 -3.88 13.24 5.31
CA TRP A 60 -3.00 12.16 4.86
C TRP A 60 -3.56 11.36 3.69
N HIS A 61 -4.87 11.34 3.51
CA HIS A 61 -5.52 10.83 2.30
C HIS A 61 -5.11 11.66 1.07
N GLU A 62 -5.20 12.99 1.15
CA GLU A 62 -4.84 13.85 0.01
C GLU A 62 -3.33 13.92 -0.25
N VAL A 63 -2.52 13.96 0.80
CA VAL A 63 -1.05 13.83 0.66
C VAL A 63 -0.68 12.44 0.13
N GLY A 64 -1.44 11.42 0.51
CA GLY A 64 -1.28 10.04 0.06
C GLY A 64 -1.43 9.89 -1.45
N HIS A 65 -2.34 10.63 -2.08
CA HIS A 65 -2.49 10.67 -3.54
C HIS A 65 -1.19 11.15 -4.23
N ASN A 66 -0.50 12.12 -3.65
CA ASN A 66 0.80 12.61 -4.16
C ASN A 66 1.96 11.62 -3.92
N ALA A 67 1.78 10.64 -3.03
CA ALA A 67 2.79 9.66 -2.64
C ALA A 67 2.49 8.24 -3.16
N ALA A 68 1.31 8.04 -3.76
CA ALA A 68 0.89 6.78 -4.33
C ALA A 68 1.80 6.40 -5.50
N GLU A 69 2.57 5.33 -5.33
CA GLU A 69 3.51 4.86 -6.34
C GLU A 69 3.63 3.33 -6.33
N SER A 70 4.34 2.80 -7.32
CA SER A 70 4.67 1.38 -7.39
C SER A 70 5.46 0.91 -6.14
N PRO A 71 5.27 -0.35 -5.71
CA PRO A 71 4.47 -1.39 -6.39
C PRO A 71 2.98 -1.38 -6.02
N PHE A 72 2.53 -0.51 -5.11
CA PHE A 72 1.18 -0.59 -4.54
C PHE A 72 0.10 0.07 -5.41
N ALA A 73 0.49 1.00 -6.29
CA ALA A 73 -0.40 1.61 -7.28
C ALA A 73 -0.73 0.59 -8.39
N ILE A 74 -1.78 -0.20 -8.13
CA ILE A 74 -2.31 -1.26 -8.99
C ILE A 74 -3.69 -0.88 -9.56
N ASP A 75 -4.23 -1.70 -10.46
CA ASP A 75 -5.50 -1.39 -11.12
C ASP A 75 -6.66 -1.28 -10.11
N GLY A 76 -7.46 -0.20 -10.21
CA GLY A 76 -8.58 0.05 -9.30
C GLY A 76 -8.20 0.48 -7.88
N SER A 77 -6.92 0.84 -7.63
CA SER A 77 -6.42 1.21 -6.30
C SER A 77 -6.33 2.72 -6.03
N GLY A 78 -6.74 3.60 -6.95
CA GLY A 78 -6.51 5.06 -6.83
C GLY A 78 -6.95 5.67 -5.50
N GLU A 79 -8.15 5.33 -5.02
CA GLU A 79 -8.69 5.76 -3.71
C GLU A 79 -8.43 4.75 -2.58
N VAL A 80 -7.52 3.81 -2.79
CA VAL A 80 -7.13 2.77 -1.84
C VAL A 80 -5.68 2.99 -1.40
N VAL A 81 -4.75 3.02 -2.36
CA VAL A 81 -3.30 3.07 -2.10
C VAL A 81 -2.87 4.39 -1.44
N ASN A 82 -3.54 5.49 -1.76
CA ASN A 82 -3.33 6.77 -1.09
C ASN A 82 -3.55 6.68 0.43
N ASN A 83 -4.46 5.80 0.89
CA ASN A 83 -4.72 5.61 2.31
C ASN A 83 -3.60 4.86 3.05
N LEU A 84 -2.60 4.29 2.37
CA LEU A 84 -1.44 3.70 3.05
C LEU A 84 -0.72 4.72 3.92
N LEU A 85 -0.58 5.96 3.43
CA LEU A 85 0.01 7.04 4.20
C LEU A 85 -0.88 7.42 5.40
N GLY A 86 -2.20 7.48 5.20
CA GLY A 86 -3.17 7.71 6.28
C GLY A 86 -3.07 6.65 7.39
N LEU A 87 -3.00 5.37 7.02
CA LEU A 87 -2.81 4.27 7.95
C LEU A 87 -1.46 4.34 8.66
N TYR A 88 -0.37 4.63 7.93
CA TYR A 88 0.95 4.82 8.51
C TYR A 88 0.96 5.91 9.58
N MET A 89 0.29 7.05 9.31
CA MET A 89 0.23 8.16 10.25
C MET A 89 -0.63 7.85 11.47
N GLN A 90 -1.78 7.18 11.29
CA GLN A 90 -2.59 6.70 12.41
C GLN A 90 -1.78 5.73 13.28
N ASP A 91 -1.11 4.76 12.68
CA ASP A 91 -0.37 3.75 13.42
C ASP A 91 0.85 4.35 14.15
N LYS A 92 1.60 5.21 13.47
CA LYS A 92 2.78 5.85 14.05
C LYS A 92 2.44 6.73 15.25
N HIS A 93 1.40 7.55 15.13
CA HIS A 93 1.11 8.62 16.08
C HIS A 93 -0.02 8.29 17.06
N LEU A 94 -0.94 7.40 16.69
CA LEU A 94 -2.06 6.95 17.54
C LEU A 94 -1.89 5.50 18.00
N LYS A 95 -0.83 4.81 17.56
CA LYS A 95 -0.53 3.40 17.88
C LYS A 95 -1.65 2.44 17.48
N LYS A 96 -2.43 2.82 16.47
CA LYS A 96 -3.61 2.10 16.04
C LYS A 96 -4.03 2.48 14.63
N MET A 97 -4.45 1.50 13.83
CA MET A 97 -5.03 1.71 12.49
C MET A 97 -6.57 1.76 12.54
N ASN A 98 -7.12 2.81 13.17
CA ASN A 98 -8.56 2.95 13.42
C ASN A 98 -9.44 2.81 12.17
N ARG A 99 -8.95 3.22 11.00
CA ARG A 99 -9.74 3.14 9.76
C ARG A 99 -10.14 1.71 9.38
N VAL A 100 -9.29 0.73 9.68
CA VAL A 100 -9.47 -0.66 9.23
C VAL A 100 -9.89 -1.60 10.36
N GLU A 101 -9.74 -1.21 11.62
CA GLU A 101 -9.96 -2.08 12.79
C GLU A 101 -11.32 -2.77 12.78
N ARG A 102 -12.42 -2.02 12.59
CA ARG A 102 -13.76 -2.60 12.63
C ARG A 102 -14.00 -3.54 11.44
N SER A 103 -13.52 -3.14 10.27
CA SER A 103 -13.74 -3.89 9.02
C SER A 103 -12.88 -5.16 8.94
N LEU A 104 -11.73 -5.21 9.62
CA LEU A 104 -10.93 -6.43 9.74
C LEU A 104 -11.74 -7.57 10.36
N ARG A 105 -12.65 -7.28 11.30
CA ARG A 105 -13.46 -8.30 12.00
C ARG A 105 -14.45 -9.03 11.08
N ILE A 106 -14.76 -8.45 9.93
CA ILE A 106 -15.71 -9.01 8.95
C ILE A 106 -15.02 -9.37 7.64
N VAL A 107 -13.69 -9.21 7.54
CA VAL A 107 -12.97 -9.41 6.28
C VAL A 107 -13.03 -10.86 5.81
N LYS A 108 -13.03 -11.81 6.75
CA LYS A 108 -13.11 -13.22 6.45
C LYS A 108 -14.43 -13.56 5.77
N ASP A 109 -15.55 -13.12 6.34
CA ASP A 109 -16.90 -13.33 5.77
C ASP A 109 -16.99 -12.74 4.35
N GLN A 110 -16.36 -11.58 4.12
CA GLN A 110 -16.28 -10.96 2.79
C GLN A 110 -15.43 -11.79 1.82
N ILE A 111 -14.28 -12.32 2.26
CA ILE A 111 -13.42 -13.15 1.40
C ILE A 111 -14.12 -14.45 1.01
N GLU A 112 -14.81 -15.08 1.96
CA GLU A 112 -15.56 -16.32 1.74
C GLU A 112 -16.77 -16.12 0.81
N ALA A 113 -17.44 -14.97 0.89
CA ALA A 113 -18.58 -14.64 0.02
C ALA A 113 -18.17 -14.42 -1.44
N GLU A 114 -17.01 -13.82 -1.72
CA GLU A 114 -16.66 -13.32 -3.05
C GLU A 114 -15.77 -14.27 -3.89
N THR A 115 -15.68 -15.56 -3.52
CA THR A 115 -15.08 -16.67 -4.30
C THR A 115 -13.82 -16.33 -5.12
N GLY A 116 -12.84 -15.66 -4.48
CA GLY A 116 -11.57 -15.32 -5.13
C GLY A 116 -11.60 -14.10 -6.05
N ASN A 117 -12.61 -13.24 -5.94
CA ASN A 117 -12.74 -11.99 -6.70
C ASN A 117 -13.03 -10.77 -5.80
N VAL A 118 -12.60 -10.85 -4.55
CA VAL A 118 -12.91 -9.87 -3.49
C VAL A 118 -12.64 -8.45 -3.96
N TRP A 119 -11.50 -8.19 -4.59
CA TRP A 119 -11.14 -6.86 -5.08
C TRP A 119 -12.16 -6.28 -6.06
N GLY A 120 -12.57 -7.07 -7.05
CA GLY A 120 -13.55 -6.65 -8.05
C GLY A 120 -14.94 -6.41 -7.46
N ALA A 121 -15.31 -7.20 -6.43
CA ALA A 121 -16.63 -7.19 -5.81
C ALA A 121 -16.85 -6.05 -4.81
N VAL A 122 -15.79 -5.63 -4.10
CA VAL A 122 -15.91 -4.74 -2.94
C VAL A 122 -15.45 -3.31 -3.21
N GLY A 123 -15.92 -2.36 -2.39
CA GLY A 123 -15.50 -0.96 -2.44
C GLY A 123 -14.12 -0.70 -1.83
N GLY A 124 -13.58 0.51 -2.07
CA GLY A 124 -12.21 0.88 -1.68
C GLY A 124 -11.87 0.72 -0.19
N GLY A 125 -12.85 0.89 0.70
CA GLY A 125 -12.66 0.69 2.14
C GLY A 125 -12.31 -0.75 2.52
N ILE A 126 -12.90 -1.74 1.84
CA ILE A 126 -12.60 -3.17 2.06
C ILE A 126 -11.31 -3.56 1.32
N ARG A 127 -11.07 -3.01 0.11
CA ARG A 127 -9.79 -3.20 -0.61
C ARG A 127 -8.57 -2.77 0.21
N LEU A 128 -8.72 -1.75 1.05
CA LEU A 128 -7.65 -1.29 1.95
C LEU A 128 -7.23 -2.37 2.97
N LEU A 129 -8.13 -3.30 3.32
CA LEU A 129 -7.85 -4.37 4.27
C LEU A 129 -6.79 -5.34 3.75
N MET A 130 -6.71 -5.57 2.44
CA MET A 130 -5.63 -6.37 1.83
C MET A 130 -4.26 -5.83 2.25
N PHE A 131 -4.05 -4.52 2.15
CA PHE A 131 -2.78 -3.91 2.56
C PHE A 131 -2.59 -3.94 4.08
N ALA A 132 -3.66 -3.77 4.86
CA ALA A 132 -3.60 -3.89 6.31
C ALA A 132 -3.18 -5.31 6.74
N GLN A 133 -3.71 -6.36 6.10
CA GLN A 133 -3.34 -7.75 6.36
C GLN A 133 -1.86 -8.00 6.04
N ILE A 134 -1.34 -7.49 4.91
CA ILE A 134 0.10 -7.56 4.60
C ILE A 134 0.93 -6.87 5.69
N LYS A 135 0.53 -5.68 6.14
CA LYS A 135 1.21 -4.93 7.20
C LYS A 135 1.22 -5.71 8.52
N ILE A 136 0.06 -6.18 8.98
CA ILE A 136 -0.08 -6.91 10.26
C ILE A 136 0.68 -8.24 10.21
N TRP A 137 0.65 -8.93 9.07
CA TRP A 137 1.48 -10.12 8.87
C TRP A 137 2.97 -9.78 9.03
N ALA A 138 3.40 -8.68 8.40
CA ALA A 138 4.79 -8.25 8.43
C ALA A 138 5.23 -7.81 9.84
N ASP A 139 4.37 -7.17 10.63
CA ASP A 139 4.67 -6.90 12.05
C ASP A 139 5.02 -8.17 12.83
N LYS A 140 4.33 -9.28 12.53
CA LYS A 140 4.44 -10.54 13.26
C LYS A 140 5.55 -11.45 12.71
N LYS A 141 5.86 -11.37 11.41
CA LYS A 141 6.65 -12.38 10.70
C LYS A 141 7.81 -11.83 9.88
N PHE A 142 7.84 -10.54 9.58
CA PHE A 142 8.89 -9.94 8.75
C PHE A 142 9.97 -9.28 9.62
N ASP A 143 11.22 -9.48 9.25
CA ASP A 143 12.36 -8.80 9.85
C ASP A 143 13.21 -8.14 8.76
N ILE A 144 13.28 -6.81 8.82
CA ILE A 144 14.01 -5.98 7.87
C ILE A 144 15.52 -6.21 7.95
N ASN A 145 16.04 -6.65 9.10
CA ASN A 145 17.47 -6.91 9.28
C ASN A 145 17.98 -8.02 8.36
N ASN A 146 17.11 -8.91 7.88
CA ASN A 146 17.48 -9.92 6.89
C ASN A 146 17.91 -9.34 5.54
N TRP A 147 17.57 -8.08 5.25
CA TRP A 147 17.88 -7.39 4.00
C TRP A 147 19.10 -6.45 4.09
N TYR A 148 19.71 -6.32 5.26
CA TYR A 148 20.83 -5.40 5.48
C TYR A 148 21.96 -6.10 6.23
N THR A 149 23.19 -5.63 6.04
CA THR A 149 24.35 -6.07 6.83
C THR A 149 24.82 -4.91 7.69
N GLY A 150 25.02 -5.14 8.99
CA GLY A 150 25.44 -4.10 9.91
C GLY A 150 24.27 -3.22 10.38
N SER A 151 24.50 -1.92 10.51
CA SER A 151 23.50 -0.99 11.04
C SER A 151 22.34 -0.77 10.06
N LEU A 152 21.11 -0.97 10.55
CA LEU A 152 19.91 -0.67 9.81
C LEU A 152 19.85 0.83 9.46
N PRO A 153 19.53 1.20 8.21
CA PRO A 153 19.40 2.61 7.85
C PRO A 153 18.31 3.35 8.63
N SER A 154 18.56 4.61 8.97
CA SER A 154 17.73 5.45 9.86
C SER A 154 16.31 5.78 9.35
N TRP A 155 15.98 5.41 8.11
CA TRP A 155 14.62 5.55 7.58
C TRP A 155 13.71 4.36 7.90
N TYR A 156 14.27 3.26 8.41
CA TYR A 156 13.47 2.20 9.03
C TYR A 156 13.17 2.54 10.48
N ASP A 157 12.10 1.95 10.98
CA ASP A 157 11.58 2.22 12.31
C ASP A 157 11.35 0.90 13.03
N GLU A 158 12.16 0.63 14.05
CA GLU A 158 12.11 -0.62 14.81
C GLU A 158 11.20 -0.53 16.04
N THR A 159 10.50 0.60 16.23
CA THR A 159 9.50 0.72 17.29
C THR A 159 8.36 -0.27 17.07
N GLU A 160 7.74 -0.69 18.17
CA GLU A 160 6.60 -1.60 18.13
C GLU A 160 5.47 -1.05 17.25
N GLY A 161 4.89 -1.93 16.42
CA GLY A 161 3.87 -1.60 15.42
C GLY A 161 4.41 -1.05 14.09
N MET A 162 5.71 -0.71 14.01
CA MET A 162 6.30 -0.12 12.80
C MET A 162 7.04 -1.11 11.89
N LYS A 163 7.25 -2.35 12.35
CA LYS A 163 8.01 -3.38 11.62
C LYS A 163 7.34 -3.73 10.29
N GLY A 164 6.01 -3.82 10.28
CA GLY A 164 5.22 -4.08 9.08
C GLY A 164 5.38 -2.99 8.03
N TRP A 165 5.46 -1.73 8.45
CA TRP A 165 5.73 -0.61 7.55
C TRP A 165 7.14 -0.65 6.95
N ASN A 166 8.11 -1.33 7.58
CA ASN A 166 9.44 -1.51 6.99
C ASN A 166 9.42 -2.42 5.76
N LEU A 167 8.49 -3.39 5.68
CA LEU A 167 8.25 -4.15 4.45
C LEU A 167 7.79 -3.23 3.32
N PHE A 168 6.84 -2.33 3.59
CA PHE A 168 6.34 -1.40 2.59
C PHE A 168 7.44 -0.45 2.09
N LYS A 169 8.24 0.10 3.01
CA LYS A 169 9.40 0.92 2.66
C LYS A 169 10.41 0.14 1.82
N LEU A 170 10.70 -1.11 2.17
CA LEU A 170 11.60 -1.97 1.39
C LEU A 170 11.07 -2.18 -0.03
N MET A 171 9.79 -2.54 -0.19
CA MET A 171 9.16 -2.75 -1.48
C MET A 171 9.22 -1.52 -2.39
N HIS A 172 8.98 -0.32 -1.85
CA HIS A 172 9.21 0.92 -2.61
C HIS A 172 10.66 1.06 -3.07
N ARG A 173 11.64 0.78 -2.19
CA ARG A 173 13.06 0.88 -2.56
C ARG A 173 13.45 -0.11 -3.64
N LEU A 174 13.03 -1.37 -3.51
CA LEU A 174 13.28 -2.44 -4.47
C LEU A 174 12.61 -2.15 -5.82
N THR A 175 11.44 -1.49 -5.83
CA THR A 175 10.75 -1.14 -7.07
C THR A 175 11.38 0.06 -7.78
N ARG A 176 11.90 1.05 -7.02
CA ARG A 176 12.50 2.26 -7.62
C ARG A 176 13.88 2.03 -8.21
N ASN A 177 14.63 1.05 -7.70
CA ASN A 177 16.02 0.83 -8.07
C ASN A 177 16.30 -0.66 -8.25
N GLU A 178 16.97 -0.99 -9.35
CA GLU A 178 17.44 -2.35 -9.60
C GLU A 178 18.43 -2.78 -8.51
N ASN A 179 19.39 -1.89 -8.21
CA ASN A 179 20.46 -2.09 -7.25
C ASN A 179 20.49 -0.93 -6.25
N ASP A 180 20.61 -1.25 -4.96
CA ASP A 180 20.89 -0.30 -3.88
C ASP A 180 22.01 -0.92 -3.04
N ALA A 181 23.16 -0.26 -2.97
CA ALA A 181 24.36 -0.80 -2.31
C ALA A 181 24.15 -1.09 -0.82
N ALA A 182 23.15 -0.46 -0.19
CA ALA A 182 22.81 -0.74 1.20
C ALA A 182 22.01 -2.05 1.35
N ILE A 183 21.30 -2.50 0.32
CA ILE A 183 20.42 -3.66 0.38
C ILE A 183 21.21 -4.92 0.01
N LYS A 184 21.23 -5.89 0.92
CA LYS A 184 21.67 -7.26 0.65
C LYS A 184 20.58 -8.01 -0.11
N LEU A 185 20.60 -7.89 -1.44
CA LEU A 185 19.72 -8.66 -2.32
C LEU A 185 19.96 -10.16 -2.13
N LYS A 186 18.88 -10.95 -2.19
CA LYS A 186 18.93 -12.41 -2.07
C LYS A 186 19.30 -13.08 -3.40
N ASP A 187 18.95 -12.43 -4.50
CA ASP A 187 19.20 -12.78 -5.89
C ASP A 187 18.99 -11.51 -6.75
N ALA A 188 18.81 -11.65 -8.07
CA ALA A 188 18.40 -10.53 -8.92
C ALA A 188 17.06 -9.93 -8.47
N ASN A 189 17.02 -8.63 -8.21
CA ASN A 189 15.86 -7.92 -7.67
C ASN A 189 14.58 -8.15 -8.49
N LYS A 190 13.63 -8.89 -7.90
CA LYS A 190 12.37 -9.29 -8.54
C LYS A 190 11.27 -8.22 -8.49
N CYS A 191 11.48 -7.11 -7.80
CA CYS A 191 10.56 -5.98 -7.82
C CYS A 191 10.82 -5.02 -8.99
N TYR A 192 12.00 -5.09 -9.61
CA TYR A 192 12.44 -4.12 -10.61
C TYR A 192 12.38 -4.72 -12.03
N GLY A 193 11.95 -3.91 -13.01
CA GLY A 193 12.10 -4.22 -14.43
C GLY A 193 11.37 -5.47 -14.94
N GLN A 194 10.39 -5.98 -14.19
CA GLN A 194 9.69 -7.21 -14.56
C GLN A 194 8.68 -6.97 -15.69
N ASN A 195 8.70 -7.82 -16.71
CA ASN A 195 7.71 -7.80 -17.80
C ASN A 195 6.42 -8.55 -17.41
N LEU A 196 5.73 -8.02 -16.39
CA LEU A 196 4.44 -8.50 -15.88
C LEU A 196 3.46 -7.33 -15.80
N ASN A 197 2.14 -7.56 -15.74
CA ASN A 197 1.18 -6.48 -15.46
C ASN A 197 1.35 -5.94 -14.02
N VAL A 198 0.76 -4.78 -13.71
CA VAL A 198 0.92 -4.10 -12.42
C VAL A 198 0.52 -4.98 -11.22
N ASN A 199 -0.52 -5.79 -11.35
CA ASN A 199 -1.07 -6.62 -10.28
C ASN A 199 -0.14 -7.81 -9.98
N ASP A 200 0.35 -8.47 -11.03
CA ASP A 200 1.32 -9.56 -10.94
C ASP A 200 2.67 -9.07 -10.41
N ARG A 201 3.13 -7.87 -10.82
CA ARG A 201 4.35 -7.26 -10.26
C ARG A 201 4.20 -7.00 -8.76
N PHE A 202 3.03 -6.56 -8.32
CA PHE A 202 2.77 -6.35 -6.89
C PHE A 202 2.80 -7.67 -6.11
N MET A 203 2.16 -8.73 -6.61
CA MET A 203 2.22 -10.06 -6.02
C MET A 203 3.67 -10.61 -5.96
N LEU A 204 4.41 -10.49 -7.08
CA LEU A 204 5.79 -10.93 -7.16
C LEU A 204 6.70 -10.17 -6.20
N CYS A 205 6.60 -8.84 -6.19
CA CYS A 205 7.41 -8.00 -5.31
C CYS A 205 7.08 -8.23 -3.83
N THR A 206 5.80 -8.43 -3.48
CA THR A 206 5.39 -8.77 -2.11
C THR A 206 6.01 -10.09 -1.68
N SER A 207 5.88 -11.13 -2.52
CA SER A 207 6.43 -12.46 -2.23
C SER A 207 7.95 -12.43 -2.09
N TYR A 208 8.62 -11.73 -3.01
CA TYR A 208 10.05 -11.53 -2.99
C TYR A 208 10.51 -10.76 -1.73
N ALA A 209 9.96 -9.59 -1.45
CA ALA A 209 10.37 -8.78 -0.31
C ALA A 209 10.13 -9.50 1.04
N ALA A 210 9.00 -10.21 1.15
CA ALA A 210 8.65 -10.98 2.34
C ALA A 210 9.39 -12.33 2.46
N GLN A 211 10.02 -12.79 1.37
CA GLN A 211 10.64 -14.13 1.25
C GLN A 211 9.65 -15.25 1.61
N LYS A 212 8.41 -15.10 1.14
CA LYS A 212 7.32 -16.07 1.27
C LYS A 212 6.47 -16.08 0.01
N ASP A 213 5.89 -17.22 -0.31
CA ASP A 213 4.94 -17.33 -1.42
C ASP A 213 3.55 -16.82 -1.00
N PHE A 214 3.22 -15.59 -1.39
CA PHE A 214 1.91 -14.98 -1.12
C PHE A 214 0.85 -15.30 -2.19
N THR A 215 1.09 -16.23 -3.11
CA THR A 215 0.18 -16.50 -4.23
C THR A 215 -1.26 -16.75 -3.77
N ASP A 216 -1.48 -17.57 -2.74
CA ASP A 216 -2.83 -17.90 -2.28
C ASP A 216 -3.57 -16.67 -1.73
N PHE A 217 -2.86 -15.81 -1.00
CA PHE A 217 -3.38 -14.52 -0.53
C PHE A 217 -3.83 -13.63 -1.70
N PHE A 218 -3.00 -13.52 -2.73
CA PHE A 218 -3.29 -12.72 -3.91
C PHE A 218 -4.37 -13.32 -4.80
N VAL A 219 -4.49 -14.64 -4.88
CA VAL A 219 -5.57 -15.31 -5.60
C VAL A 219 -6.92 -15.09 -4.92
N ASN A 220 -6.97 -15.10 -3.59
CA ASN A 220 -8.22 -14.83 -2.86
C ASN A 220 -8.67 -13.38 -3.00
N TRP A 221 -7.74 -12.42 -2.86
CA TRP A 221 -8.07 -11.01 -3.07
C TRP A 221 -8.30 -10.66 -4.54
N ASN A 222 -7.56 -11.31 -5.44
CA ASN A 222 -7.50 -11.06 -6.89
C ASN A 222 -7.40 -9.57 -7.26
N PRO A 223 -6.38 -8.84 -6.75
CA PRO A 223 -6.29 -7.40 -6.93
C PRO A 223 -6.12 -7.00 -8.39
N GLY A 224 -6.78 -5.90 -8.76
CA GLY A 224 -6.85 -5.43 -10.14
C GLY A 224 -7.98 -6.04 -10.97
N SER A 225 -8.75 -6.98 -10.41
CA SER A 225 -9.97 -7.47 -11.05
C SER A 225 -11.08 -6.40 -11.07
N GLN A 226 -11.95 -6.48 -12.06
CA GLN A 226 -13.13 -5.61 -12.20
C GLN A 226 -14.37 -6.47 -12.39
N ALA A 227 -15.43 -6.16 -11.64
CA ALA A 227 -16.75 -6.75 -11.81
C ALA A 227 -17.55 -5.99 -12.88
N ASN A 228 -18.01 -6.69 -13.90
CA ASN A 228 -18.89 -6.15 -14.94
C ASN A 228 -20.25 -6.83 -14.89
N LEU A 229 -21.32 -6.04 -14.78
CA LEU A 229 -22.68 -6.51 -14.95
C LEU A 229 -23.07 -6.36 -16.42
N VAL A 230 -23.24 -7.49 -17.10
CA VAL A 230 -23.64 -7.54 -18.51
C VAL A 230 -25.16 -7.74 -18.60
N PRO A 231 -25.89 -7.03 -19.48
CA PRO A 231 -27.32 -7.26 -19.66
C PRO A 231 -27.63 -8.72 -20.00
N GLY A 232 -28.51 -9.36 -19.22
CA GLY A 232 -28.91 -10.75 -19.39
C GLY A 232 -28.18 -11.76 -18.50
N GLU A 233 -27.09 -11.36 -17.85
CA GLU A 233 -26.41 -12.18 -16.85
C GLU A 233 -26.99 -11.91 -15.45
N THR A 234 -27.13 -12.95 -14.64
CA THR A 234 -27.56 -12.83 -13.24
C THR A 234 -26.39 -12.58 -12.28
N GLU A 235 -25.17 -12.92 -12.71
CA GLU A 235 -23.95 -12.82 -11.90
C GLU A 235 -22.92 -11.88 -12.56
N PRO A 236 -22.07 -11.18 -11.78
CA PRO A 236 -21.02 -10.35 -12.33
C PRO A 236 -19.95 -11.18 -13.06
N ILE A 237 -19.46 -10.66 -14.18
CA ILE A 237 -18.30 -11.20 -14.89
C ILE A 237 -17.04 -10.46 -14.42
N TYR A 238 -16.08 -11.21 -13.91
CA TYR A 238 -14.81 -10.67 -13.45
C TYR A 238 -13.74 -10.72 -14.54
N VAL A 239 -13.07 -9.60 -14.76
CA VAL A 239 -11.96 -9.47 -15.72
C VAL A 239 -10.74 -8.85 -15.07
N GLY A 240 -9.54 -9.19 -15.57
CA GLY A 240 -8.28 -8.72 -15.00
C GLY A 240 -7.85 -9.51 -13.76
N GLY A 241 -7.04 -8.89 -12.91
CA GLY A 241 -6.52 -9.52 -11.70
C GLY A 241 -5.19 -10.25 -11.89
N ILE A 242 -4.97 -11.29 -11.08
CA ILE A 242 -3.74 -12.09 -11.03
C ILE A 242 -3.74 -13.14 -12.14
N THR A 243 -2.66 -13.22 -12.90
CA THR A 243 -2.55 -14.13 -14.05
C THR A 243 -1.70 -15.37 -13.75
N GLU A 244 -1.84 -16.40 -14.58
CA GLU A 244 -0.96 -17.58 -14.53
C GLU A 244 0.52 -17.23 -14.75
N THR A 245 0.81 -16.17 -15.51
CA THR A 245 2.20 -15.69 -15.70
C THR A 245 2.75 -15.13 -14.39
N GLY A 246 1.96 -14.34 -13.65
CA GLY A 246 2.32 -13.86 -12.32
C GLY A 246 2.53 -14.99 -11.33
N LYS A 247 1.60 -15.95 -11.26
CA LYS A 247 1.71 -17.13 -10.38
C LYS A 247 2.96 -17.94 -10.69
N SER A 248 3.27 -18.15 -11.97
CA SER A 248 4.47 -18.85 -12.43
C SER A 248 5.74 -18.12 -12.02
N ALA A 249 5.75 -16.78 -12.08
CA ALA A 249 6.89 -15.97 -11.66
C ALA A 249 7.16 -16.10 -10.16
N VAL A 250 6.12 -16.12 -9.31
CA VAL A 250 6.27 -16.35 -7.85
C VAL A 250 6.75 -17.77 -7.58
N LYS A 251 6.15 -18.77 -8.25
CA LYS A 251 6.54 -20.18 -8.12
C LYS A 251 8.02 -20.40 -8.45
N ALA A 252 8.55 -19.69 -9.45
CA ALA A 252 9.96 -19.76 -9.82
C ALA A 252 10.92 -19.28 -8.72
N LEU A 253 10.45 -18.52 -7.71
CA LEU A 253 11.26 -18.12 -6.57
C LEU A 253 11.49 -19.25 -5.55
N GLY A 254 10.72 -20.34 -5.62
CA GLY A 254 10.88 -21.48 -4.70
C GLY A 254 10.67 -21.14 -3.22
N LEU A 255 9.87 -20.11 -2.93
CA LEU A 255 9.67 -19.61 -1.57
C LEU A 255 8.71 -20.49 -0.78
N PRO A 256 8.93 -20.66 0.54
CA PRO A 256 7.98 -21.35 1.40
C PRO A 256 6.70 -20.51 1.58
N LYS A 257 5.57 -21.20 1.81
CA LYS A 257 4.32 -20.54 2.20
C LYS A 257 4.46 -19.81 3.55
N PRO A 258 3.68 -18.74 3.79
CA PRO A 258 3.57 -18.11 5.10
C PRO A 258 3.13 -19.11 6.17
N THR A 259 3.77 -19.08 7.34
CA THR A 259 3.36 -19.91 8.49
C THR A 259 2.16 -19.33 9.23
N LEU A 260 1.97 -18.02 9.13
CA LEU A 260 0.72 -17.34 9.44
C LEU A 260 0.09 -16.96 8.11
N ASP A 261 -1.10 -17.49 7.83
CA ASP A 261 -1.88 -17.13 6.66
C ASP A 261 -2.35 -15.66 6.78
N PRO A 262 -1.94 -14.75 5.87
CA PRO A 262 -2.38 -13.36 5.94
C PRO A 262 -3.91 -13.19 5.77
N ILE A 263 -4.61 -14.13 5.11
CA ILE A 263 -6.08 -14.09 4.97
C ILE A 263 -6.76 -14.23 6.33
N SER A 264 -6.18 -15.01 7.24
CA SER A 264 -6.74 -15.26 8.57
C SER A 264 -6.63 -14.07 9.54
N ILE A 265 -6.01 -12.97 9.11
CA ILE A 265 -5.86 -11.77 9.93
C ILE A 265 -7.16 -10.98 9.94
N GLU A 266 -7.85 -11.03 11.07
CA GLU A 266 -9.14 -10.37 11.34
C GLU A 266 -9.08 -9.31 12.46
N SER A 267 -7.88 -9.06 12.99
CA SER A 267 -7.62 -8.07 14.04
C SER A 267 -6.21 -7.49 13.94
N LEU A 268 -5.99 -6.33 14.58
CA LEU A 268 -4.70 -5.67 14.70
C LEU A 268 -3.74 -6.52 15.55
#